data_AF-X1SQ85-F1
#
_entry.id   AF-X1SQ85-F1
#
_cell.length_a   1.000
_cell.length_b   1.000
_cell.length_c   1.000
_cell.angle_alpha   90.00
_cell.angle_beta   90.00
_cell.angle_gamma   90.00
#
_symmetry.space_group_name_H-M   'P 1'
#
loop_
_entity.id
_entity.type
_entity.pdbx_description
1 polymer ?
#
loop_
_entity_poly.entity_id
_entity_poly.type
_entity_poly.pdbx_seq_one_letter_code
_entity_poly.pdbx_strand_id
1 'polypeptide(L)'
;MDEIIDTRYQKIRRNKEELVKHMNTFNLEIKPSVGIWYFTPVGGRFHDSFVPFKSIAEKIEMAAGMAKYGVKAIEAHYPVEVNEENYCLYQRLEKEAGIELISCYPAIFFPREYEFGSLSNPYKKYRDRAIETLIGCLKFAKDKSLHHAGIWPGSDGYLYSLGTIFYEMWDSFEDALAEAMDEVPGVVVAIEPKPYEPAPN
;
A
#
# COMPACT_ATOMS: atom_id res chain seq x y z
N MET A 1 -13.38 15.66 11.16
CA MET A 1 -12.13 15.81 10.40
C MET A 1 -11.05 15.29 11.31
N ASP A 2 -10.65 14.04 11.11
CA ASP A 2 -9.51 13.52 11.84
C ASP A 2 -8.29 14.36 11.44
N GLU A 3 -7.52 14.81 12.44
CA GLU A 3 -6.34 15.64 12.23
C GLU A 3 -5.35 14.86 11.34
N ILE A 4 -5.03 15.43 10.18
CA ILE A 4 -3.89 14.96 9.38
C ILE A 4 -2.66 15.00 10.28
N ILE A 5 -1.93 13.88 10.35
CA ILE A 5 -0.72 13.75 11.19
C ILE A 5 0.27 14.87 10.85
N ASP A 6 0.57 15.73 11.82
CA ASP A 6 1.52 16.83 11.64
C ASP A 6 2.96 16.31 11.59
N THR A 7 3.47 16.11 10.38
CA THR A 7 4.86 15.70 10.14
C THR A 7 5.82 16.88 9.97
N ARG A 8 5.37 18.14 10.13
CA ARG A 8 6.20 19.33 9.87
C ARG A 8 7.42 19.42 10.78
N TYR A 9 7.41 18.79 11.95
CA TYR A 9 8.57 18.75 12.85
C TYR A 9 9.79 18.04 12.22
N GLN A 10 9.58 17.17 11.23
CA GLN A 10 10.64 16.41 10.57
C GLN A 10 11.54 17.31 9.70
N LYS A 11 11.04 18.46 9.22
CA LYS A 11 11.81 19.40 8.39
C LYS A 11 12.69 20.37 9.19
N ILE A 12 12.59 20.35 10.53
CA ILE A 12 13.33 21.27 11.40
C ILE A 12 14.83 20.98 11.29
N ARG A 13 15.58 21.92 10.70
CA ARG A 13 17.04 21.91 10.73
C ARG A 13 17.51 22.39 12.09
N ARG A 14 18.23 21.53 12.80
CA ARG A 14 18.78 21.79 14.13
C ARG A 14 20.23 22.25 14.01
N ASN A 15 20.64 23.21 14.84
CA ASN A 15 22.06 23.56 15.01
C ASN A 15 22.79 22.46 15.80
N LYS A 16 24.10 22.63 16.02
CA LYS A 16 24.94 21.63 16.71
C LYS A 16 24.42 21.31 18.11
N GLU A 17 24.12 22.32 18.91
CA GLU A 17 23.67 22.18 20.29
C GLU A 17 22.30 21.49 20.35
N GLU A 18 21.39 21.87 19.46
CA GLU A 18 20.06 21.28 19.31
C GLU A 18 20.10 19.82 18.84
N LEU A 19 21.04 19.46 17.95
CA LEU A 19 21.25 18.09 17.52
C LEU A 19 21.73 17.21 18.66
N VAL A 20 22.72 17.67 19.44
CA VAL A 20 23.21 16.93 20.62
C VAL A 20 22.08 16.75 21.64
N LYS A 21 21.29 17.80 21.90
CA LYS A 21 20.13 17.69 22.78
C LYS A 21 19.11 16.69 22.24
N HIS A 22 18.82 16.73 20.94
CA HIS A 22 17.88 15.81 20.31
C HIS A 22 18.36 14.37 20.40
N MET A 23 19.63 14.07 20.10
CA MET A 23 20.20 12.73 20.24
C MET A 23 20.06 12.17 21.66
N ASN A 24 20.20 13.01 22.69
CA ASN A 24 20.11 12.58 24.09
C ASN A 24 18.67 12.48 24.62
N THR A 25 17.69 13.08 23.95
CA THR A 25 16.31 13.20 24.46
C THR A 25 15.26 12.56 23.56
N PHE A 26 15.61 12.28 22.30
CA PHE A 26 14.74 11.62 21.36
C PHE A 26 14.60 10.16 21.72
N ASN A 27 13.35 9.73 21.91
CA ASN A 27 13.00 8.34 22.07
C ASN A 27 11.98 7.98 20.98
N LEU A 28 12.24 6.90 20.25
CA LEU A 28 11.35 6.38 19.24
C LEU A 28 10.91 4.97 19.64
N GLU A 29 9.63 4.81 19.90
CA GLU A 29 9.03 3.48 19.98
C GLU A 29 8.82 2.97 18.55
N ILE A 30 9.57 1.93 18.17
CA ILE A 30 9.46 1.35 16.84
C ILE A 30 8.19 0.49 16.80
N LYS A 31 7.26 0.83 15.91
CA LYS A 31 6.01 0.11 15.67
C LYS A 31 5.98 -0.38 14.21
N PRO A 32 6.66 -1.48 13.90
CA PRO A 32 6.80 -1.94 12.53
C PRO A 32 5.48 -2.57 12.05
N SER A 33 5.12 -2.25 10.81
CA SER A 33 4.13 -2.98 10.02
C SER A 33 4.82 -4.03 9.14
N VAL A 34 4.08 -5.06 8.74
CA VAL A 34 4.53 -6.03 7.74
C VAL A 34 3.41 -6.33 6.75
N GLY A 35 3.75 -6.42 5.46
CA GLY A 35 2.80 -6.87 4.44
C GLY A 35 2.43 -8.34 4.63
N ILE A 36 1.14 -8.67 4.59
CA ILE A 36 0.66 -10.06 4.76
C ILE A 36 1.20 -11.01 3.67
N TRP A 37 1.58 -10.47 2.51
CA TRP A 37 2.22 -11.20 1.42
C TRP A 37 3.61 -11.76 1.78
N TYR A 38 4.27 -11.22 2.81
CA TYR A 38 5.58 -11.70 3.28
C TYR A 38 5.55 -13.12 3.83
N PHE A 39 4.44 -13.57 4.43
CA PHE A 39 4.39 -14.84 5.17
C PHE A 39 4.49 -16.08 4.28
N THR A 40 3.95 -16.01 3.07
CA THR A 40 4.12 -17.04 2.04
C THR A 40 4.31 -16.37 0.69
N PRO A 41 5.55 -15.92 0.38
CA PRO A 41 5.82 -15.24 -0.87
C PRO A 41 5.62 -16.21 -2.04
N VAL A 42 5.22 -15.66 -3.18
CA VAL A 42 5.19 -16.41 -4.45
C VAL A 42 6.61 -16.68 -4.96
N GLY A 43 6.73 -17.59 -5.92
CA GLY A 43 7.97 -17.77 -6.66
C GLY A 43 8.44 -16.48 -7.32
N GLY A 44 9.75 -16.36 -7.48
CA GLY A 44 10.35 -15.28 -8.25
C GLY A 44 10.38 -15.59 -9.75
N ARG A 45 10.90 -14.67 -10.56
CA ARG A 45 11.06 -14.83 -12.02
C ARG A 45 11.91 -16.02 -12.48
N PHE A 46 12.65 -16.67 -11.57
CA PHE A 46 13.59 -17.75 -11.88
C PHE A 46 13.29 -19.08 -11.16
N HIS A 47 12.55 -19.05 -10.06
CA HIS A 47 12.34 -20.22 -9.21
C HIS A 47 11.01 -20.14 -8.48
N ASP A 48 10.40 -21.29 -8.24
CA ASP A 48 9.17 -21.44 -7.47
C ASP A 48 9.35 -21.05 -5.98
N SER A 49 8.25 -20.92 -5.26
CA SER A 49 8.24 -20.68 -3.82
C SER A 49 8.92 -21.82 -3.05
N PHE A 50 9.69 -21.47 -2.02
CA PHE A 50 10.26 -22.43 -1.08
C PHE A 50 9.32 -22.78 0.08
N VAL A 51 8.15 -22.14 0.16
CA VAL A 51 7.13 -22.39 1.19
C VAL A 51 5.78 -22.72 0.56
N PRO A 52 4.98 -23.61 1.17
CA PRO A 52 3.66 -23.92 0.64
C PRO A 52 2.75 -22.69 0.70
N PHE A 53 1.81 -22.61 -0.24
CA PHE A 53 0.75 -21.61 -0.20
C PHE A 53 -0.06 -21.72 1.09
N LYS A 54 -0.46 -20.57 1.64
CA LYS A 54 -1.36 -20.47 2.79
C LYS A 54 -2.51 -19.52 2.51
N SER A 55 -3.68 -19.89 3.02
CA SER A 55 -4.86 -19.03 3.04
C SER A 55 -4.61 -17.75 3.86
N ILE A 56 -5.44 -16.72 3.66
CA ILE A 56 -5.37 -15.49 4.47
C ILE A 56 -5.54 -15.80 5.96
N ALA A 57 -6.47 -16.67 6.33
CA ALA A 57 -6.65 -17.08 7.73
C ALA A 57 -5.37 -17.68 8.33
N GLU A 58 -4.68 -18.58 7.62
CA GLU A 58 -3.42 -19.14 8.10
C GLU A 58 -2.30 -18.09 8.18
N LYS A 59 -2.22 -17.14 7.24
CA LYS A 59 -1.26 -16.03 7.30
C LYS A 59 -1.53 -15.11 8.50
N ILE A 60 -2.79 -14.89 8.87
CA ILE A 60 -3.17 -14.12 10.06
C ILE A 60 -2.71 -14.82 11.35
N GLU A 61 -2.81 -16.15 11.43
CA GLU A 61 -2.25 -16.89 12.57
C GLU A 61 -0.72 -16.77 12.65
N MET A 62 -0.03 -16.76 11.49
CA MET A 62 1.41 -16.48 11.45
C MET A 62 1.73 -15.06 11.91
N ALA A 63 0.92 -14.07 11.50
CA ALA A 63 1.05 -12.68 11.93
C ALA A 63 0.88 -12.51 13.44
N ALA A 64 -0.06 -13.22 14.07
CA ALA A 64 -0.23 -13.20 15.53
C ALA A 64 1.06 -13.62 16.25
N GLY A 65 1.77 -14.62 15.71
CA GLY A 65 3.07 -15.07 16.21
C GLY A 65 4.19 -14.02 16.13
N MET A 66 4.01 -12.95 15.33
CA MET A 66 4.99 -11.87 15.19
C MET A 66 4.92 -10.82 16.31
N ALA A 67 3.86 -10.82 17.12
CA ALA A 67 3.72 -9.88 18.24
C ALA A 67 4.91 -9.96 19.21
N LYS A 68 5.45 -11.16 19.44
CA LYS A 68 6.63 -11.39 20.29
C LYS A 68 7.92 -10.75 19.74
N TYR A 69 7.95 -10.41 18.45
CA TYR A 69 9.05 -9.71 17.80
C TYR A 69 8.79 -8.20 17.66
N GLY A 70 7.69 -7.70 18.23
CA GLY A 70 7.37 -6.29 18.25
C GLY A 70 6.59 -5.78 17.05
N VAL A 71 6.15 -6.63 16.11
CA VAL A 71 5.23 -6.22 15.04
C VAL A 71 3.93 -5.70 15.64
N LYS A 72 3.44 -4.57 15.10
CA LYS A 72 2.24 -3.87 15.58
C LYS A 72 1.16 -3.72 14.54
N ALA A 73 1.49 -3.94 13.26
CA ALA A 73 0.54 -3.74 12.20
C ALA A 73 0.75 -4.69 11.01
N ILE A 74 -0.31 -4.88 10.24
CA ILE A 74 -0.33 -5.59 8.96
C ILE A 74 -0.76 -4.63 7.86
N GLU A 75 -0.18 -4.82 6.67
CA GLU A 75 -0.58 -4.20 5.42
C GLU A 75 -1.09 -5.30 4.47
N ALA A 76 -2.13 -5.00 3.68
CA ALA A 76 -2.75 -6.00 2.81
C ALA A 76 -3.27 -5.41 1.50
N HIS A 77 -3.31 -6.20 0.43
CA HIS A 77 -3.91 -5.77 -0.83
C HIS A 77 -5.43 -5.92 -0.84
N TYR A 78 -6.16 -4.87 -1.19
CA TYR A 78 -7.60 -4.89 -1.46
C TYR A 78 -7.88 -5.18 -2.95
N PRO A 79 -8.87 -6.02 -3.31
CA PRO A 79 -9.72 -6.83 -2.43
C PRO A 79 -9.16 -8.25 -2.17
N VAL A 80 -7.93 -8.54 -2.62
CA VAL A 80 -7.40 -9.91 -2.72
C VAL A 80 -7.02 -10.52 -1.37
N GLU A 81 -6.35 -9.74 -0.52
CA GLU A 81 -5.86 -10.17 0.79
C GLU A 81 -6.71 -9.62 1.93
N VAL A 82 -7.34 -8.47 1.72
CA VAL A 82 -8.33 -7.90 2.63
C VAL A 82 -9.55 -7.39 1.87
N ASN A 83 -10.73 -7.66 2.40
CA ASN A 83 -12.01 -7.15 1.91
C ASN A 83 -13.07 -7.23 3.02
N GLU A 84 -14.30 -6.86 2.70
CA GLU A 84 -15.44 -6.82 3.61
C GLU A 84 -15.77 -8.19 4.21
N GLU A 85 -15.53 -9.28 3.48
CA GLU A 85 -15.86 -10.64 3.91
C GLU A 85 -14.85 -11.18 4.94
N ASN A 86 -13.57 -10.80 4.83
CA ASN A 86 -12.51 -11.36 5.65
C ASN A 86 -11.95 -10.39 6.71
N TYR A 87 -12.38 -9.13 6.75
CA TYR A 87 -11.90 -8.12 7.69
C TYR A 87 -12.02 -8.55 9.16
N CYS A 88 -13.02 -9.38 9.49
CA CYS A 88 -13.21 -9.94 10.84
C CYS A 88 -11.98 -10.72 11.36
N LEU A 89 -11.15 -11.27 10.46
CA LEU A 89 -9.89 -11.94 10.83
C LEU A 89 -8.85 -10.95 11.35
N TYR A 90 -8.76 -9.76 10.73
CA TYR A 90 -7.85 -8.70 11.16
C TYR A 90 -8.32 -8.07 12.49
N GLN A 91 -9.63 -7.93 12.68
CA GLN A 91 -10.18 -7.49 13.98
C GLN A 91 -9.87 -8.49 15.11
N ARG A 92 -9.90 -9.79 14.81
CA ARG A 92 -9.48 -10.82 15.76
C ARG A 92 -7.99 -10.71 16.08
N LEU A 93 -7.15 -10.54 15.06
CA LEU A 93 -5.71 -10.36 15.22
C LEU A 93 -5.38 -9.16 16.13
N GLU A 94 -6.05 -8.04 15.93
CA GLU A 94 -5.88 -6.85 16.77
C GLU A 94 -6.24 -7.14 18.23
N LYS A 95 -7.39 -7.78 18.46
CA LYS A 95 -7.86 -8.12 19.80
C LYS A 95 -6.95 -9.10 20.53
N GLU A 96 -6.41 -10.09 19.82
CA GLU A 96 -5.67 -11.21 20.43
C GLU A 96 -4.17 -10.95 20.54
N ALA A 97 -3.59 -10.26 19.55
CA ALA A 97 -2.14 -10.05 19.46
C ALA A 97 -1.73 -8.57 19.54
N GLY A 98 -2.68 -7.63 19.55
CA GLY A 98 -2.38 -6.20 19.49
C GLY A 98 -1.74 -5.78 18.17
N ILE A 99 -2.08 -6.48 17.08
CA ILE A 99 -1.61 -6.20 15.72
C ILE A 99 -2.80 -5.76 14.87
N GLU A 100 -2.85 -4.50 14.48
CA GLU A 100 -3.93 -3.93 13.68
C GLU A 100 -3.72 -4.12 12.17
N LEU A 101 -4.77 -3.96 11.37
CA LEU A 101 -4.61 -3.65 9.95
C LEU A 101 -4.41 -2.14 9.82
N ILE A 102 -3.23 -1.69 9.39
CA ILE A 102 -2.91 -0.25 9.37
C ILE A 102 -3.22 0.40 8.01
N SER A 103 -3.06 -0.34 6.92
CA SER A 103 -3.26 0.17 5.57
C SER A 103 -3.64 -0.93 4.59
N CYS A 104 -4.24 -0.50 3.48
CA CYS A 104 -4.52 -1.37 2.35
C CYS A 104 -4.07 -0.76 1.01
N TYR A 105 -3.83 -1.62 0.04
CA TYR A 105 -3.31 -1.25 -1.28
C TYR A 105 -4.20 -1.83 -2.38
N PRO A 106 -4.62 -1.08 -3.40
CA PRO A 106 -5.41 -1.66 -4.48
C PRO A 106 -4.56 -2.68 -5.26
N ALA A 107 -5.11 -3.86 -5.54
CA ALA A 107 -4.45 -4.94 -6.27
C ALA A 107 -4.41 -4.67 -7.79
N ILE A 108 -3.81 -3.57 -8.20
CA ILE A 108 -3.83 -3.05 -9.58
C ILE A 108 -2.53 -3.27 -10.38
N PHE A 109 -1.56 -4.02 -9.84
CA PHE A 109 -0.28 -4.24 -10.52
C PHE A 109 -0.07 -5.66 -11.07
N PHE A 110 -0.71 -6.67 -10.46
CA PHE A 110 -0.45 -8.09 -10.74
C PHE A 110 -1.37 -8.71 -11.81
N PRO A 111 -2.68 -8.41 -11.85
CA PRO A 111 -3.57 -8.98 -12.85
C PRO A 111 -3.10 -8.76 -14.29
N ARG A 112 -3.23 -9.77 -15.15
CA ARG A 112 -2.77 -9.75 -16.55
C ARG A 112 -3.37 -8.60 -17.37
N GLU A 113 -4.59 -8.17 -17.05
CA GLU A 113 -5.25 -7.03 -17.69
C GLU A 113 -4.48 -5.70 -17.54
N TYR A 114 -3.57 -5.61 -16.56
CA TYR A 114 -2.70 -4.45 -16.34
C TYR A 114 -1.31 -4.60 -16.99
N GLU A 115 -1.17 -5.46 -18.01
CA GLU A 115 0.08 -5.63 -18.75
C GLU A 115 0.61 -4.35 -19.42
N PHE A 116 -0.26 -3.36 -19.63
CA PHE A 116 0.06 -2.03 -20.18
C PHE A 116 -0.15 -0.89 -19.17
N GLY A 117 -0.09 -1.19 -17.87
CA GLY A 117 -0.39 -0.25 -16.78
C GLY A 117 -1.80 -0.41 -16.22
N SER A 118 -2.12 0.34 -15.17
CA SER A 118 -3.42 0.30 -14.48
C SER A 118 -4.14 1.63 -14.57
N LEU A 119 -3.83 2.60 -13.72
CA LEU A 119 -4.36 3.96 -13.73
C LEU A 119 -3.88 4.75 -14.96
N SER A 120 -2.69 4.45 -15.47
CA SER A 120 -2.10 5.02 -16.69
C SER A 120 -2.32 4.16 -17.94
N ASN A 121 -3.15 3.10 -17.86
CA ASN A 121 -3.32 2.16 -18.99
C ASN A 121 -3.83 2.90 -20.23
N PRO A 122 -3.30 2.73 -21.44
CA PRO A 122 -3.79 3.45 -22.63
C PRO A 122 -5.22 3.06 -23.00
N TYR A 123 -5.68 1.87 -22.63
CA TYR A 123 -7.04 1.41 -22.89
C TYR A 123 -7.98 1.79 -21.74
N LYS A 124 -8.91 2.72 -22.04
CA LYS A 124 -9.88 3.24 -21.06
C LYS A 124 -10.59 2.15 -20.24
N LYS A 125 -11.00 1.05 -20.87
CA LYS A 125 -11.66 -0.08 -20.19
C LYS A 125 -10.86 -0.62 -19.00
N TYR A 126 -9.53 -0.71 -19.10
CA TYR A 126 -8.70 -1.22 -18.01
C TYR A 126 -8.41 -0.14 -16.97
N ARG A 127 -8.29 1.14 -17.38
CA ARG A 127 -8.22 2.26 -16.44
C ARG A 127 -9.47 2.34 -15.57
N ASP A 128 -10.65 2.27 -16.18
CA ASP A 128 -11.94 2.35 -15.46
C ASP A 128 -12.01 1.25 -14.37
N ARG A 129 -11.53 0.03 -14.67
CA ARG A 129 -11.48 -1.07 -13.70
C ARG A 129 -10.45 -0.85 -12.57
N ALA A 130 -9.31 -0.25 -12.89
CA ALA A 130 -8.32 0.14 -11.88
C ALA A 130 -8.88 1.23 -10.96
N ILE A 131 -9.59 2.22 -11.52
CA ILE A 131 -10.29 3.29 -10.78
C ILE A 131 -11.36 2.67 -9.87
N GLU A 132 -12.20 1.76 -10.36
CA GLU A 132 -13.20 1.06 -9.54
C GLU A 132 -12.56 0.30 -8.37
N THR A 133 -11.43 -0.37 -8.61
CA THR A 133 -10.68 -1.09 -7.56
C THR A 133 -10.09 -0.11 -6.54
N LEU A 134 -9.54 1.01 -6.99
CA LEU A 134 -9.02 2.07 -6.13
C LEU A 134 -10.13 2.70 -5.30
N ILE A 135 -11.28 3.04 -5.89
CA ILE A 135 -12.46 3.54 -5.16
C ILE A 135 -12.90 2.56 -4.08
N GLY A 136 -12.95 1.25 -4.39
CA GLY A 136 -13.25 0.21 -3.40
C GLY A 136 -12.25 0.20 -2.25
N CYS A 137 -10.95 0.24 -2.58
CA CYS A 137 -9.87 0.31 -1.60
C CYS A 137 -9.98 1.56 -0.70
N LEU A 138 -10.24 2.74 -1.27
CA LEU A 138 -10.43 3.98 -0.52
C LEU A 138 -11.68 3.93 0.37
N LYS A 139 -12.80 3.39 -0.13
CA LYS A 139 -14.03 3.20 0.67
C LYS A 139 -13.76 2.28 1.85
N PHE A 140 -13.06 1.18 1.61
CA PHE A 140 -12.68 0.24 2.65
C PHE A 140 -11.78 0.90 3.70
N ALA A 141 -10.73 1.60 3.26
CA ALA A 141 -9.83 2.33 4.15
C ALA A 141 -10.58 3.35 5.02
N LYS A 142 -11.50 4.11 4.41
CA LYS A 142 -12.34 5.09 5.11
C LYS A 142 -13.28 4.44 6.12
N ASP A 143 -14.03 3.43 5.70
CA ASP A 143 -15.02 2.74 6.54
C ASP A 143 -14.36 2.06 7.75
N LYS A 144 -13.18 1.47 7.54
CA LYS A 144 -12.42 0.80 8.60
C LYS A 144 -11.47 1.74 9.36
N SER A 145 -11.48 3.03 9.03
CA SER A 145 -10.61 4.05 9.65
C SER A 145 -9.12 3.66 9.60
N LEU A 146 -8.69 3.05 8.49
CA LEU A 146 -7.28 2.73 8.28
C LEU A 146 -6.46 4.02 8.17
N HIS A 147 -5.19 3.95 8.55
CA HIS A 147 -4.31 5.11 8.56
C HIS A 147 -4.16 5.72 7.15
N HIS A 148 -4.04 4.88 6.12
CA HIS A 148 -3.91 5.32 4.74
C HIS A 148 -4.26 4.20 3.75
N ALA A 149 -4.48 4.58 2.49
CA ALA A 149 -4.41 3.68 1.36
C ALA A 149 -3.09 3.90 0.62
N GLY A 150 -2.35 2.83 0.38
CA GLY A 150 -1.08 2.90 -0.36
C GLY A 150 -1.28 2.55 -1.83
N ILE A 151 -0.56 3.22 -2.73
CA ILE A 151 -0.58 2.94 -4.17
C ILE A 151 0.84 2.68 -4.61
N TRP A 152 1.12 1.44 -5.01
CA TRP A 152 2.31 1.12 -5.76
C TRP A 152 1.95 1.00 -7.25
N PRO A 153 2.46 1.90 -8.11
CA PRO A 153 2.06 2.00 -9.51
C PRO A 153 2.53 0.82 -10.37
N GLY A 154 3.47 -0.01 -9.92
CA GLY A 154 3.81 -1.27 -10.57
C GLY A 154 4.06 -1.18 -12.08
N SER A 155 3.08 -1.62 -12.87
CA SER A 155 3.13 -1.67 -14.35
C SER A 155 2.81 -0.33 -15.02
N ASP A 156 2.35 0.67 -14.28
CA ASP A 156 2.13 2.04 -14.74
C ASP A 156 3.47 2.71 -15.03
N GLY A 157 3.83 2.72 -16.31
CA GLY A 157 5.13 3.12 -16.78
C GLY A 157 5.34 2.72 -18.24
N TYR A 158 6.59 2.65 -18.67
CA TYR A 158 6.92 2.38 -20.08
C TYR A 158 8.09 1.40 -20.22
N LEU A 159 7.96 0.42 -21.11
CA LEU A 159 9.08 -0.48 -21.44
C LEU A 159 9.86 -0.03 -22.68
N TYR A 160 9.30 0.90 -23.45
CA TYR A 160 9.91 1.43 -24.67
C TYR A 160 9.68 2.93 -24.79
N SER A 161 10.76 3.71 -24.80
CA SER A 161 10.65 5.18 -24.83
C SER A 161 10.15 5.72 -26.17
N LEU A 162 10.42 5.04 -27.29
CA LEU A 162 9.98 5.54 -28.60
C LEU A 162 8.49 5.29 -28.79
N GLY A 163 7.72 6.36 -28.98
CA GLY A 163 6.28 6.29 -29.15
C GLY A 163 5.47 6.37 -27.85
N THR A 164 6.13 6.42 -26.69
CA THR A 164 5.45 6.69 -25.43
C THR A 164 5.14 8.18 -25.34
N ILE A 165 3.85 8.52 -25.22
CA ILE A 165 3.39 9.89 -24.98
C ILE A 165 3.40 10.10 -23.46
N PHE A 166 4.55 10.50 -22.90
CA PHE A 166 4.76 10.57 -21.46
C PHE A 166 3.73 11.44 -20.73
N TYR A 167 3.37 12.59 -21.31
CA TYR A 167 2.37 13.48 -20.73
C TYR A 167 1.00 12.80 -20.64
N GLU A 168 0.56 12.09 -21.69
CA GLU A 168 -0.72 11.38 -21.65
C GLU A 168 -0.74 10.25 -20.62
N MET A 169 0.37 9.55 -20.44
CA MET A 169 0.53 8.51 -19.42
C MET A 169 0.39 9.10 -18.00
N TRP A 170 1.09 10.21 -17.74
CA TRP A 170 1.05 10.89 -16.45
C TRP A 170 -0.30 11.56 -16.19
N ASP A 171 -0.86 12.27 -17.18
CA ASP A 171 -2.20 12.86 -17.10
C ASP A 171 -3.24 11.78 -16.78
N SER A 172 -3.18 10.63 -17.46
CA SER A 172 -4.09 9.50 -17.19
C SER A 172 -3.97 8.99 -15.76
N PHE A 173 -2.74 8.85 -15.24
CA PHE A 173 -2.51 8.38 -13.87
C PHE A 173 -3.03 9.38 -12.84
N GLU A 174 -2.68 10.66 -13.01
CA GLU A 174 -3.07 11.75 -12.12
C GLU A 174 -4.59 11.95 -12.10
N ASP A 175 -5.24 11.97 -13.28
CA ASP A 175 -6.68 12.10 -13.42
C ASP A 175 -7.43 10.92 -12.77
N ALA A 176 -6.98 9.68 -13.03
CA ALA A 176 -7.59 8.49 -12.46
C ALA A 176 -7.49 8.43 -10.92
N LEU A 177 -6.34 8.88 -10.39
CA LEU A 177 -6.15 9.01 -8.95
C LEU A 177 -7.04 10.12 -8.36
N ALA A 178 -7.07 11.29 -9.00
CA ALA A 178 -7.88 12.42 -8.57
C ALA A 178 -9.37 12.06 -8.56
N GLU A 179 -9.87 11.41 -9.62
CA GLU A 179 -11.24 10.91 -9.72
C GLU A 179 -11.60 10.01 -8.53
N ALA A 180 -10.76 9.02 -8.22
CA ALA A 180 -11.02 8.12 -7.10
C ALA A 180 -10.99 8.83 -5.74
N MET A 181 -10.10 9.82 -5.57
CA MET A 181 -10.01 10.63 -4.35
C MET A 181 -11.19 11.58 -4.18
N ASP A 182 -11.73 12.13 -5.28
CA ASP A 182 -12.94 12.96 -5.27
C ASP A 182 -14.20 12.15 -4.92
N GLU A 183 -14.28 10.90 -5.40
CA GLU A 183 -15.36 9.97 -5.04
C GLU A 183 -15.29 9.54 -3.57
N VAL A 184 -14.09 9.48 -2.98
CA VAL A 184 -13.87 9.05 -1.58
C VAL A 184 -12.97 10.04 -0.83
N PRO A 185 -13.47 11.26 -0.55
CA PRO A 185 -12.64 12.30 0.02
C PRO A 185 -12.32 12.01 1.49
N GLY A 186 -11.18 12.53 1.94
CA GLY A 186 -10.74 12.47 3.35
C GLY A 186 -9.93 11.23 3.72
N VAL A 187 -9.49 10.44 2.74
CA VAL A 187 -8.54 9.33 2.94
C VAL A 187 -7.13 9.80 2.64
N VAL A 188 -6.16 9.47 3.50
CA VAL A 188 -4.74 9.70 3.20
C VAL A 188 -4.30 8.69 2.15
N VAL A 189 -3.80 9.18 1.02
CA VAL A 189 -3.22 8.34 -0.03
C VAL A 189 -1.70 8.49 -0.03
N ALA A 190 -0.99 7.38 0.04
CA ALA A 190 0.47 7.33 -0.05
C ALA A 190 0.88 6.69 -1.39
N ILE A 191 1.63 7.40 -2.21
CA ILE A 191 2.19 6.87 -3.45
C ILE A 191 3.58 6.29 -3.13
N GLU A 192 3.81 5.03 -3.49
CA GLU A 192 5.09 4.35 -3.36
C GLU A 192 5.85 4.40 -4.69
N PRO A 193 6.73 5.39 -4.92
CA PRO A 193 7.50 5.47 -6.16
C PRO A 193 8.53 4.33 -6.21
N LYS A 194 8.65 3.70 -7.37
CA LYS A 194 9.71 2.72 -7.64
C LYS A 194 10.37 3.04 -8.97
N PRO A 195 11.71 3.25 -9.00
CA PRO A 195 12.39 3.75 -10.20
C PRO A 195 12.36 2.79 -11.40
N TYR A 196 12.16 1.50 -11.15
CA TYR A 196 12.03 0.45 -12.16
C TYR A 196 11.46 -0.84 -11.55
N GLU A 197 11.09 -1.80 -12.41
CA GLU A 197 10.54 -3.12 -12.09
C GLU A 197 9.12 -3.11 -11.47
N PRO A 198 8.07 -3.51 -12.22
CA PRO A 198 8.15 -4.10 -13.56
C PRO A 198 8.47 -3.09 -14.66
N ALA A 199 8.05 -1.83 -14.51
CA ALA A 199 8.32 -0.76 -15.46
C ALA A 199 9.04 0.44 -14.79
N PRO A 200 9.88 1.19 -15.53
CA PRO A 200 10.27 2.54 -15.12
C PRO A 200 9.09 3.52 -15.29
N ASN A 201 9.05 4.52 -14.43
CA ASN A 201 8.05 5.59 -14.40
C ASN A 201 8.68 6.97 -14.63
#